data_AF-A0A7Z9PXV6-F1
#
_entry.id   AF-A0A7Z9PXV6-F1
#
_cell.length_a   1.000
_cell.length_b   1.000
_cell.length_c   1.000
_cell.angle_alpha   90.00
_cell.angle_beta   90.00
_cell.angle_gamma   90.00
#
_symmetry.space_group_name_H-M   'P 1'
#
loop_
_entity.id
_entity.type
_entity.pdbx_description
1 polymer ?
#
loop_
_entity_poly.entity_id
_entity_poly.type
_entity_poly.pdbx_seq_one_letter_code
_entity_poly.pdbx_strand_id
1 'polypeptide(L)'
;MLAAALGLPWYLWAVKSYPGLLSYFLGFQTVDRIFTTVHHRTGPLWFYIPVIVAGFLPWSLLLLAGCKKLEWNRLKSGPDLYLILWVVLPTVLFSLLGSKLPPYVLPVFPALALLTARHVSELSFSQLRWPLKALGVLGLVAGGLVVFSPVPRLQVYAGALGAAALSLLTVALTDLVLGSKLERHVFIPTALCTMLGFLTIAGLAYEKLAYQTAAPLSQAILKQGKQHYEV
;
A
#
# COMPACT_ATOMS: atom_id res chain seq x y z
N MET A 1 21.26 -16.70 14.68
CA MET A 1 22.43 -16.10 15.37
C MET A 1 22.79 -14.74 14.81
N LEU A 2 22.92 -14.56 13.48
CA LEU A 2 23.21 -13.25 12.86
C LEU A 2 22.22 -12.13 13.20
N ALA A 3 20.91 -12.38 13.13
CA ALA A 3 19.90 -11.37 13.46
C ALA A 3 20.02 -10.84 14.90
N ALA A 4 20.32 -11.73 15.85
CA ALA A 4 20.54 -11.36 17.24
C ALA A 4 21.85 -10.58 17.40
N ALA A 5 22.94 -11.03 16.76
CA ALA A 5 24.22 -10.31 16.82
C ALA A 5 24.13 -8.88 16.27
N LEU A 6 23.27 -8.64 15.26
CA LEU A 6 23.06 -7.31 14.69
C LEU A 6 22.05 -6.46 15.47
N GLY A 7 20.92 -7.04 15.88
CA GLY A 7 19.84 -6.28 16.52
C GLY A 7 20.04 -6.08 18.01
N LEU A 8 20.50 -7.11 18.73
CA LEU A 8 20.49 -7.14 20.19
C LEU A 8 21.39 -6.07 20.84
N PRO A 9 22.60 -5.76 20.33
CA PRO A 9 23.48 -4.78 20.98
C PRO A 9 22.83 -3.40 21.17
N TRP A 10 22.08 -2.91 20.18
CA TRP A 10 21.39 -1.63 20.27
C TRP A 10 20.27 -1.65 21.30
N TYR A 11 19.44 -2.71 21.30
CA TYR A 11 18.36 -2.85 22.29
C TYR A 11 18.89 -2.95 23.73
N LEU A 12 19.99 -3.69 23.94
CA LEU A 12 20.63 -3.78 25.26
C LEU A 12 21.15 -2.43 25.73
N TRP A 13 21.80 -1.67 24.84
CA TRP A 13 22.27 -0.32 25.16
C TRP A 13 21.09 0.63 25.47
N ALA A 14 20.03 0.60 24.68
CA ALA A 14 18.86 1.46 24.86
C ALA A 14 18.13 1.17 26.18
N VAL A 15 17.89 -0.10 26.51
CA VAL A 15 17.24 -0.51 27.76
C VAL A 15 18.09 -0.14 28.98
N LYS A 16 19.43 -0.26 28.88
CA LYS A 16 20.33 0.18 29.95
C LYS A 16 20.32 1.69 30.14
N SER A 17 20.24 2.45 29.05
CA SER A 17 20.29 3.91 29.07
C SER A 17 18.98 4.56 29.54
N TYR A 18 17.84 3.88 29.35
CA TYR A 18 16.52 4.42 29.67
C TYR A 18 15.70 3.45 30.54
N PRO A 19 15.76 3.60 31.88
CA PRO A 19 14.94 2.82 32.80
C PRO A 19 13.45 2.96 32.48
N GLY A 20 12.74 1.84 32.32
CA GLY A 20 11.32 1.81 31.95
C GLY A 20 11.02 1.70 30.45
N LEU A 21 12.04 1.79 29.57
CA LEU A 21 11.86 1.60 28.13
C LEU A 21 11.28 0.21 27.79
N LEU A 22 11.74 -0.83 28.49
CA LEU A 22 11.32 -2.20 28.22
C LEU A 22 9.85 -2.44 28.58
N SER A 23 9.39 -1.95 29.74
CA SER A 23 7.99 -2.07 30.16
C SER A 23 7.07 -1.25 29.27
N TYR A 24 7.50 -0.06 28.85
CA TYR A 24 6.77 0.75 27.87
C TYR A 24 6.67 0.06 26.50
N PHE A 25 7.78 -0.49 25.99
CA PHE A 25 7.82 -1.13 24.68
C PHE A 25 7.01 -2.43 24.63
N LEU A 26 7.16 -3.30 25.63
CA LEU A 26 6.42 -4.57 25.69
C LEU A 26 4.97 -4.37 26.13
N GLY A 27 4.70 -3.52 27.12
CA GLY A 27 3.35 -3.23 27.58
C GLY A 27 2.59 -2.35 26.59
N PHE A 28 2.89 -1.05 26.61
CA PHE A 28 2.12 -0.05 25.88
C PHE A 28 2.23 -0.15 24.36
N GLN A 29 3.39 -0.52 23.80
CA GLN A 29 3.56 -0.57 22.35
C GLN A 29 3.21 -1.93 21.74
N THR A 30 3.27 -3.02 22.52
CA THR A 30 3.04 -4.38 22.00
C THR A 30 1.74 -4.96 22.53
N VAL A 31 1.63 -5.19 23.84
CA VAL A 31 0.44 -5.80 24.47
C VAL A 31 -0.80 -4.93 24.23
N ASP A 32 -0.72 -3.62 24.51
CA ASP A 32 -1.87 -2.73 24.33
C ASP A 32 -2.31 -2.64 22.86
N ARG A 33 -1.39 -2.66 21.89
CA ARG A 33 -1.76 -2.69 20.46
C ARG A 33 -2.50 -3.95 20.04
N ILE A 34 -2.19 -5.07 20.67
CA ILE A 34 -2.77 -6.38 20.36
C ILE A 34 -4.15 -6.49 21.03
N PHE A 35 -4.23 -6.21 22.33
CA PHE A 35 -5.38 -6.57 23.16
C PHE A 35 -6.30 -5.40 23.51
N THR A 36 -5.87 -4.15 23.34
CA THR A 36 -6.65 -2.98 23.76
C THR A 36 -6.96 -2.06 22.59
N THR A 37 -8.00 -1.24 22.76
CA THR A 37 -8.41 -0.21 21.80
C THR A 37 -7.87 1.17 22.15
N VAL A 38 -6.88 1.23 23.06
CA VAL A 38 -6.33 2.48 23.64
C VAL A 38 -5.80 3.44 22.57
N HIS A 39 -5.41 2.94 21.41
CA HIS A 39 -4.94 3.77 20.30
C HIS A 39 -6.05 4.43 19.46
N HIS A 40 -7.33 4.24 19.80
CA HIS A 40 -8.50 4.82 19.10
C HIS A 40 -8.50 4.59 17.56
N ARG A 41 -7.84 3.54 17.10
CA ARG A 41 -7.65 3.18 15.68
C ARG A 41 -8.29 1.83 15.39
N THR A 42 -9.51 1.65 15.88
CA THR A 42 -10.29 0.44 15.61
C THR A 42 -10.87 0.49 14.21
N GLY A 43 -10.94 -0.66 13.55
CA GLY A 43 -11.59 -0.83 12.27
C GLY A 43 -12.18 -2.23 12.13
N PRO A 44 -13.08 -2.43 11.17
CA PRO A 44 -13.72 -3.73 10.94
C PRO A 44 -12.69 -4.79 10.56
N LEU A 45 -13.04 -6.08 10.70
CA LEU A 45 -12.16 -7.20 10.31
C LEU A 45 -11.74 -7.14 8.83
N TRP A 46 -12.60 -6.57 7.97
CA TRP A 46 -12.34 -6.39 6.54
C TRP A 46 -11.56 -5.12 6.20
N PHE A 47 -11.11 -4.32 7.17
CA PHE A 47 -10.44 -3.03 6.98
C PHE A 47 -9.32 -3.07 5.92
N TYR A 48 -8.52 -4.13 5.91
CA TYR A 48 -7.37 -4.25 5.00
C TYR A 48 -7.72 -4.64 3.57
N ILE A 49 -8.91 -5.21 3.32
CA ILE A 49 -9.34 -5.58 1.96
C ILE A 49 -9.37 -4.36 1.02
N PRO A 50 -10.12 -3.28 1.31
CA PRO A 50 -10.12 -2.10 0.45
C PRO A 50 -8.75 -1.40 0.41
N VAL A 51 -7.97 -1.43 1.49
CA VAL A 51 -6.62 -0.85 1.54
C VAL A 51 -5.68 -1.56 0.57
N ILE A 52 -5.69 -2.89 0.57
CA ILE A 52 -4.88 -3.70 -0.35
C ILE A 52 -5.36 -3.49 -1.78
N VAL A 53 -6.67 -3.58 -2.04
CA VAL A 53 -7.21 -3.42 -3.40
C VAL A 53 -6.88 -2.04 -3.97
N ALA A 54 -7.07 -0.98 -3.20
CA ALA A 54 -6.79 0.39 -3.64
C ALA A 54 -5.28 0.66 -3.75
N GLY A 55 -4.49 0.20 -2.76
CA GLY A 55 -3.04 0.36 -2.78
C GLY A 55 -2.35 -0.44 -3.88
N PHE A 56 -3.00 -1.50 -4.36
CA PHE A 56 -2.49 -2.35 -5.44
C PHE A 56 -3.09 -2.00 -6.81
N LEU A 57 -3.94 -0.97 -6.90
CA LEU A 57 -4.28 -0.41 -8.21
C LEU A 57 -3.01 0.14 -8.89
N PRO A 58 -2.87 0.00 -10.21
CA PRO A 58 -3.84 -0.59 -11.17
C PRO A 58 -3.84 -2.13 -11.23
N TRP A 59 -2.84 -2.78 -10.63
CA TRP A 59 -2.55 -4.22 -10.76
C TRP A 59 -3.62 -5.15 -10.20
N SER A 60 -4.46 -4.69 -9.26
CA SER A 60 -5.58 -5.47 -8.71
C SER A 60 -6.48 -6.11 -9.78
N LEU A 61 -6.75 -5.38 -10.87
CA LEU A 61 -7.59 -5.88 -11.97
C LEU A 61 -6.86 -6.90 -12.85
N LEU A 62 -5.55 -6.73 -13.03
CA LEU A 62 -4.70 -7.66 -13.77
C LEU A 62 -4.48 -8.96 -13.00
N LEU A 63 -4.29 -8.87 -11.69
CA LEU A 63 -4.25 -10.03 -10.80
C LEU A 63 -5.57 -10.80 -10.89
N LEU A 64 -6.72 -10.10 -10.84
CA LEU A 64 -8.03 -10.76 -10.97
C LEU A 64 -8.19 -11.46 -12.34
N ALA A 65 -7.67 -10.88 -13.42
CA ALA A 65 -7.67 -11.50 -14.74
C ALA A 65 -6.82 -12.78 -14.77
N GLY A 66 -5.64 -12.75 -14.14
CA GLY A 66 -4.74 -13.88 -14.02
C GLY A 66 -5.30 -14.99 -13.14
N CYS A 67 -5.97 -14.63 -12.05
CA CYS A 67 -6.45 -15.60 -11.06
C CYS A 67 -7.67 -16.41 -11.51
N LYS A 68 -8.42 -15.98 -12.54
CA LYS A 68 -9.54 -16.75 -13.09
C LYS A 68 -9.14 -18.12 -13.65
N LYS A 69 -7.85 -18.34 -13.91
CA LYS A 69 -7.30 -19.60 -14.43
C LYS A 69 -6.52 -20.41 -13.38
N LEU A 70 -6.60 -20.03 -12.10
CA LEU A 70 -5.94 -20.82 -11.06
C LEU A 70 -6.64 -22.16 -10.88
N GLU A 71 -5.92 -23.23 -11.19
CA GLU A 71 -6.35 -24.59 -10.89
C GLU A 71 -5.77 -25.03 -9.54
N TRP A 72 -6.58 -25.71 -8.73
CA TRP A 72 -6.18 -26.16 -7.40
C TRP A 72 -4.96 -27.09 -7.39
N ASN A 73 -4.83 -27.94 -8.41
CA ASN A 73 -3.68 -28.83 -8.55
C ASN A 73 -2.40 -28.05 -8.84
N ARG A 74 -2.49 -27.00 -9.66
CA ARG A 74 -1.39 -26.11 -10.02
C ARG A 74 -0.94 -25.24 -8.85
N LEU A 75 -1.89 -24.81 -8.02
CA LEU A 75 -1.64 -24.09 -6.77
C LEU A 75 -0.76 -24.89 -5.81
N LYS A 76 -1.09 -26.18 -5.61
CA LYS A 76 -0.37 -27.05 -4.67
C LYS A 76 1.03 -27.43 -5.15
N SER A 77 1.23 -27.56 -6.45
CA SER A 77 2.52 -27.99 -7.02
C SER A 77 3.51 -26.83 -7.24
N GLY A 78 3.07 -25.58 -7.07
CA GLY A 78 3.86 -24.39 -7.40
C GLY A 78 4.10 -23.44 -6.22
N PRO A 79 4.91 -22.38 -6.44
CA PRO A 79 5.16 -21.35 -5.41
C PRO A 79 3.92 -20.49 -5.11
N ASP A 80 2.85 -20.62 -5.89
CA ASP A 80 1.65 -19.78 -5.80
C ASP A 80 0.96 -19.96 -4.44
N LEU A 81 0.92 -21.18 -3.88
CA LEU A 81 0.40 -21.40 -2.52
C LEU A 81 1.19 -20.63 -1.46
N TYR A 82 2.53 -20.63 -1.55
CA TYR A 82 3.38 -19.89 -0.64
C TYR A 82 3.13 -18.38 -0.74
N LEU A 83 3.02 -17.86 -1.97
CA LEU A 83 2.73 -16.44 -2.21
C LEU A 83 1.34 -16.05 -1.71
N ILE A 84 0.33 -16.90 -1.89
CA ILE A 84 -1.02 -16.67 -1.36
C ILE A 84 -0.98 -16.66 0.18
N LEU A 85 -0.28 -17.61 0.80
CA LEU A 85 -0.12 -17.63 2.26
C LEU A 85 0.63 -16.39 2.78
N TRP A 86 1.62 -15.91 2.03
CA TRP A 86 2.31 -14.65 2.35
C TRP A 86 1.36 -13.44 2.28
N VAL A 87 0.35 -13.44 1.41
CA VAL A 87 -0.66 -12.38 1.43
C VAL A 87 -1.67 -12.59 2.55
N VAL A 88 -2.22 -13.80 2.67
CA VAL A 88 -3.35 -14.11 3.55
C VAL A 88 -2.96 -14.09 5.02
N LEU A 89 -1.86 -14.72 5.42
CA LEU A 89 -1.50 -14.86 6.83
C LEU A 89 -1.24 -13.50 7.51
N PRO A 90 -0.40 -12.59 6.96
CA PRO A 90 -0.22 -11.27 7.56
C PRO A 90 -1.51 -10.45 7.54
N THR A 91 -2.29 -10.50 6.45
CA THR A 91 -3.55 -9.76 6.35
C THR A 91 -4.54 -10.19 7.43
N VAL A 92 -4.74 -11.50 7.61
CA VAL A 92 -5.61 -12.05 8.65
C VAL A 92 -5.08 -11.67 10.03
N LEU A 93 -3.78 -11.84 10.27
CA LEU A 93 -3.17 -11.51 11.56
C LEU A 93 -3.38 -10.03 11.91
N PHE A 94 -3.09 -9.10 10.99
CA PHE A 94 -3.31 -7.67 11.22
C PHE A 94 -4.80 -7.31 11.34
N SER A 95 -5.69 -7.99 10.61
CA SER A 95 -7.14 -7.81 10.74
C SER A 95 -7.66 -8.15 12.13
N LEU A 96 -7.04 -9.14 12.80
CA LEU A 96 -7.39 -9.56 14.15
C LEU A 96 -6.83 -8.63 15.25
N LEU A 97 -5.84 -7.78 14.95
CA LEU A 97 -5.29 -6.84 15.93
C LEU A 97 -6.25 -5.67 16.21
N GLY A 98 -6.23 -5.19 17.45
CA GLY A 98 -7.07 -4.09 17.94
C GLY A 98 -6.78 -2.76 17.24
N SER A 99 -5.50 -2.40 17.11
CA SER A 99 -5.06 -1.19 16.41
C SER A 99 -4.81 -1.45 14.93
N LYS A 100 -5.49 -0.71 14.04
CA LYS A 100 -5.37 -0.83 12.59
C LYS A 100 -4.82 0.44 11.95
N LEU A 101 -3.78 0.26 11.14
CA LEU A 101 -3.15 1.33 10.35
C LEU A 101 -2.95 0.82 8.91
N PRO A 102 -3.31 1.62 7.88
CA PRO A 102 -3.12 1.22 6.48
C PRO A 102 -1.72 0.69 6.14
N PRO A 103 -0.59 1.27 6.61
CA PRO A 103 0.74 0.76 6.23
C PRO A 103 1.09 -0.62 6.80
N TYR A 104 0.31 -1.19 7.73
CA TYR A 104 0.62 -2.52 8.30
C TYR A 104 0.62 -3.64 7.26
N VAL A 105 -0.14 -3.49 6.18
CA VAL A 105 -0.19 -4.49 5.10
C VAL A 105 0.87 -4.28 4.02
N LEU A 106 1.75 -3.28 4.12
CA LEU A 106 2.85 -3.08 3.14
C LEU A 106 3.68 -4.36 2.86
N PRO A 107 3.97 -5.23 3.84
CA PRO A 107 4.73 -6.46 3.58
C PRO A 107 4.06 -7.47 2.63
N VAL A 108 2.77 -7.34 2.31
CA VAL A 108 2.05 -8.28 1.41
C VAL A 108 2.21 -7.92 -0.07
N PHE A 109 2.58 -6.67 -0.38
CA PHE A 109 2.67 -6.16 -1.75
C PHE A 109 3.71 -6.85 -2.63
N PRO A 110 4.91 -7.25 -2.13
CA PRO A 110 5.85 -8.04 -2.93
C PRO A 110 5.25 -9.37 -3.42
N ALA A 111 4.51 -10.07 -2.56
CA ALA A 111 3.87 -11.33 -2.93
C ALA A 111 2.76 -11.13 -3.97
N LEU A 112 1.96 -10.06 -3.82
CA LEU A 112 0.96 -9.65 -4.82
C LEU A 112 1.59 -9.35 -6.18
N ALA A 113 2.72 -8.64 -6.20
CA ALA A 113 3.46 -8.32 -7.42
C ALA A 113 3.98 -9.59 -8.12
N LEU A 114 4.55 -10.53 -7.37
CA LEU A 114 5.02 -11.81 -7.89
C LEU A 114 3.88 -12.66 -8.46
N LEU A 115 2.76 -12.78 -7.74
CA LEU A 115 1.56 -13.48 -8.23
C LEU A 115 1.05 -12.85 -9.53
N THR A 116 0.95 -11.52 -9.56
CA THR A 116 0.47 -10.80 -10.73
C THR A 116 1.38 -11.03 -11.93
N ALA A 117 2.69 -10.88 -11.76
CA ALA A 117 3.67 -11.09 -12.84
C ALA A 117 3.57 -12.50 -13.42
N ARG A 118 3.49 -13.52 -12.55
CA ARG A 118 3.39 -14.93 -12.96
C ARG A 118 2.13 -15.19 -13.80
N HIS A 119 0.96 -14.81 -13.31
CA HIS A 119 -0.29 -15.13 -13.99
C HIS A 119 -0.59 -14.23 -15.19
N VAL A 120 -0.20 -12.96 -15.16
CA VAL A 120 -0.34 -12.04 -16.30
C VAL A 120 0.58 -12.47 -17.45
N SER A 121 1.74 -13.06 -17.16
CA SER A 121 2.65 -13.62 -18.17
C SER A 121 2.10 -14.85 -18.91
N GLU A 122 0.88 -15.28 -18.63
CA GLU A 122 0.19 -16.38 -19.33
C GLU A 122 -1.09 -15.92 -20.04
N LEU A 123 -1.45 -14.64 -19.89
CA LEU A 123 -2.63 -14.09 -20.54
C LEU A 123 -2.32 -13.69 -21.98
N SER A 124 -3.29 -13.96 -22.86
CA SER A 124 -3.31 -13.39 -24.21
C SER A 124 -3.79 -11.93 -24.15
N PHE A 125 -3.43 -11.14 -25.16
CA PHE A 125 -3.83 -9.73 -25.22
C PHE A 125 -5.35 -9.53 -25.14
N SER A 126 -6.14 -10.44 -25.74
CA SER A 126 -7.61 -10.41 -25.65
C SER A 126 -8.11 -10.45 -24.20
N GLN A 127 -7.44 -11.22 -23.34
CA GLN A 127 -7.80 -11.38 -21.92
C GLN A 127 -7.40 -10.17 -21.08
N LEU A 128 -6.46 -9.36 -21.56
CA LEU A 128 -6.01 -8.11 -20.94
C LEU A 128 -6.90 -6.90 -21.32
N ARG A 129 -7.79 -7.03 -22.31
CA ARG A 129 -8.64 -5.89 -22.74
C ARG A 129 -9.62 -5.43 -21.66
N TRP A 130 -10.23 -6.35 -20.92
CA TRP A 130 -11.22 -5.97 -19.90
C TRP A 130 -10.59 -5.26 -18.69
N PRO A 131 -9.45 -5.68 -18.09
CA PRO A 131 -8.86 -4.94 -16.98
C PRO A 131 -8.37 -3.57 -17.45
N LEU A 132 -7.82 -3.45 -18.66
CA LEU A 132 -7.42 -2.17 -19.25
C LEU A 132 -8.62 -1.22 -19.44
N LYS A 133 -9.75 -1.73 -19.96
CA LYS A 133 -10.99 -0.93 -20.05
C LYS A 133 -11.50 -0.51 -18.68
N ALA A 134 -11.50 -1.41 -17.71
CA ALA A 134 -11.92 -1.12 -16.35
C ALA A 134 -11.02 -0.05 -15.70
N LEU A 135 -9.71 -0.08 -15.93
CA LEU A 135 -8.79 0.97 -15.51
C LEU A 135 -9.10 2.32 -16.16
N GLY A 136 -9.40 2.34 -17.46
CA GLY A 136 -9.82 3.54 -18.17
C GLY A 136 -11.11 4.14 -17.57
N VAL A 137 -12.12 3.30 -17.31
CA VAL A 137 -13.36 3.74 -16.67
C VAL A 137 -13.12 4.26 -15.25
N LEU A 138 -12.30 3.57 -14.45
CA LEU A 138 -11.93 4.03 -13.10
C LEU A 138 -11.19 5.38 -13.15
N GLY A 139 -10.31 5.57 -14.13
CA GLY A 139 -9.65 6.85 -14.38
C GLY A 139 -10.65 7.96 -14.72
N LEU A 140 -11.62 7.70 -15.60
CA LEU A 140 -12.69 8.66 -15.93
C LEU A 140 -13.56 9.00 -14.72
N VAL A 141 -13.95 8.00 -13.93
CA VAL A 141 -14.75 8.20 -12.71
C VAL A 141 -13.96 9.00 -11.68
N ALA A 142 -12.69 8.68 -11.45
CA ALA A 142 -11.82 9.43 -10.55
C ALA A 142 -11.67 10.89 -11.01
N GLY A 143 -11.45 11.12 -12.31
CA GLY A 143 -11.40 12.46 -12.90
C GLY A 143 -12.72 13.23 -12.76
N GLY A 144 -13.86 12.57 -13.01
CA GLY A 144 -15.19 13.15 -12.83
C GLY A 144 -15.48 13.51 -11.38
N LEU A 145 -15.13 12.63 -10.43
CA LEU A 145 -15.29 12.89 -8.99
C LEU A 145 -14.42 14.05 -8.49
N VAL A 146 -13.32 14.36 -9.18
CA VAL A 146 -12.49 15.53 -8.89
C VAL A 146 -13.13 16.81 -9.42
N VAL A 147 -13.56 16.80 -10.69
CA VAL A 147 -14.13 17.97 -11.36
C VAL A 147 -15.47 18.36 -10.75
N PHE A 148 -16.29 17.37 -10.39
CA PHE A 148 -17.66 17.55 -9.91
C PHE A 148 -17.82 17.25 -8.42
N SER A 149 -16.74 17.26 -7.63
CA SER A 149 -16.80 16.81 -6.23
C SER A 149 -17.72 17.70 -5.38
N PRO A 150 -18.77 17.17 -4.76
CA PRO A 150 -19.60 17.91 -3.81
C PRO A 150 -18.93 18.06 -2.43
N VAL A 151 -17.76 17.41 -2.22
CA VAL A 151 -17.03 17.43 -0.95
C VAL A 151 -15.86 18.41 -1.06
N PRO A 152 -15.90 19.58 -0.39
CA PRO A 152 -14.84 20.58 -0.48
C PRO A 152 -13.45 20.06 -0.09
N ARG A 153 -13.40 19.08 0.83
CA ARG A 153 -12.14 18.44 1.22
C ARG A 153 -11.45 17.70 0.08
N LEU A 154 -12.19 17.15 -0.89
CA LEU A 154 -11.61 16.47 -2.05
C LEU A 154 -10.96 17.45 -3.04
N GLN A 155 -11.42 18.70 -3.08
CA GLN A 155 -10.86 19.73 -3.96
C GLN A 155 -9.40 20.07 -3.61
N VAL A 156 -9.01 19.93 -2.33
CA VAL A 156 -7.61 20.08 -1.86
C VAL A 156 -6.66 19.07 -2.55
N TYR A 157 -7.22 17.94 -3.01
CA TYR A 157 -6.50 16.84 -3.65
C TYR A 157 -6.77 16.76 -5.17
N ALA A 158 -7.48 17.73 -5.75
CA ALA A 158 -7.88 17.72 -7.15
C ALA A 158 -6.70 17.53 -8.12
N GLY A 159 -5.58 18.21 -7.86
CA GLY A 159 -4.37 18.06 -8.69
C GLY A 159 -3.76 16.65 -8.64
N ALA A 160 -3.69 16.04 -7.45
CA ALA A 160 -3.14 14.69 -7.28
C ALA A 160 -4.07 13.63 -7.88
N LEU A 161 -5.38 13.74 -7.61
CA LEU A 161 -6.37 12.83 -8.17
C LEU A 161 -6.50 12.99 -9.70
N GLY A 162 -6.40 14.22 -10.22
CA GLY A 162 -6.38 14.50 -11.65
C GLY A 162 -5.14 13.94 -12.34
N ALA A 163 -3.96 14.05 -11.72
CA ALA A 163 -2.74 13.40 -12.21
C ALA A 163 -2.86 11.87 -12.19
N ALA A 164 -3.47 11.29 -11.14
CA ALA A 164 -3.70 9.85 -11.06
C ALA A 164 -4.68 9.36 -12.14
N ALA A 165 -5.74 10.13 -12.38
CA ALA A 165 -6.70 9.84 -13.45
C ALA A 165 -6.00 9.92 -14.82
N LEU A 166 -5.21 10.96 -15.07
CA LEU A 166 -4.50 11.13 -16.33
C LEU A 166 -3.51 9.98 -16.57
N SER A 167 -2.74 9.59 -15.55
CA SER A 167 -1.81 8.47 -15.67
C SER A 167 -2.54 7.15 -15.90
N LEU A 168 -3.66 6.86 -15.24
CA LEU A 168 -4.44 5.65 -15.53
C LEU A 168 -5.02 5.66 -16.95
N LEU A 169 -5.44 6.83 -17.45
CA LEU A 169 -6.00 6.98 -18.79
C LEU A 169 -4.95 6.83 -19.88
N THR A 170 -3.77 7.43 -19.74
CA THR A 170 -2.70 7.29 -20.73
C THR A 170 -2.29 5.82 -20.88
N VAL A 171 -2.30 5.06 -19.79
CA VAL A 171 -1.95 3.63 -19.76
C VAL A 171 -2.99 2.76 -20.42
N ALA A 172 -4.26 2.96 -20.02
CA ALA A 172 -5.36 2.26 -20.64
C ALA A 172 -5.38 2.52 -22.15
N LEU A 173 -5.08 3.76 -22.58
CA LEU A 173 -5.03 4.12 -24.00
C LEU A 173 -3.81 3.55 -24.72
N THR A 174 -2.59 3.67 -24.17
CA THR A 174 -1.38 3.13 -24.80
C THR A 174 -1.48 1.61 -24.95
N ASP A 175 -1.91 0.91 -23.90
CA ASP A 175 -1.98 -0.54 -23.94
C ASP A 175 -3.15 -1.03 -24.82
N LEU A 176 -4.28 -0.30 -24.90
CA LEU A 176 -5.40 -0.69 -25.77
C LEU A 176 -5.14 -0.40 -27.25
N VAL A 177 -4.45 0.71 -27.57
CA VAL A 177 -4.16 1.14 -28.95
C VAL A 177 -2.94 0.42 -29.52
N LEU A 178 -1.88 0.29 -28.71
CA LEU A 178 -0.61 -0.28 -29.16
C LEU A 178 -0.47 -1.76 -28.82
N GLY A 179 -1.16 -2.28 -27.81
CA GLY A 179 -0.96 -3.66 -27.37
C GLY A 179 -1.44 -4.74 -28.34
N SER A 180 -2.25 -4.40 -29.36
CA SER A 180 -2.53 -5.32 -30.47
C SER A 180 -1.40 -5.38 -31.51
N LYS A 181 -0.44 -4.44 -31.44
CA LYS A 181 0.69 -4.30 -32.38
C LYS A 181 2.06 -4.46 -31.71
N LEU A 182 2.15 -4.24 -30.40
CA LEU A 182 3.39 -4.31 -29.64
C LEU A 182 3.61 -5.71 -29.09
N GLU A 183 4.84 -6.19 -29.25
CA GLU A 183 5.31 -7.39 -28.58
C GLU A 183 5.37 -7.21 -27.05
N ARG A 184 5.34 -8.34 -26.35
CA ARG A 184 5.26 -8.45 -24.89
C ARG A 184 6.34 -7.67 -24.13
N HIS A 185 7.47 -7.38 -24.78
CA HIS A 185 8.60 -6.66 -24.21
C HIS A 185 8.35 -5.16 -24.00
N VAL A 186 7.33 -4.57 -24.64
CA VAL A 186 6.99 -3.15 -24.46
C VAL A 186 5.89 -2.92 -23.40
N PHE A 187 5.07 -3.94 -23.13
CA PHE A 187 4.01 -3.88 -22.10
C PHE A 187 4.58 -3.78 -20.67
N ILE A 188 5.71 -4.44 -20.41
CA ILE A 188 6.36 -4.46 -19.09
C ILE A 188 6.91 -3.07 -18.70
N PRO A 189 7.62 -2.32 -19.57
CA PRO A 189 8.08 -0.98 -19.24
C PRO A 189 6.95 0.06 -19.17
N THR A 190 5.89 -0.04 -20.00
CA THR A 190 4.71 0.83 -19.81
C THR A 190 4.07 0.57 -18.45
N ALA A 191 3.88 -0.70 -18.09
CA ALA A 191 3.43 -1.08 -16.75
C ALA A 191 4.30 -0.49 -15.62
N LEU A 192 5.63 -0.60 -15.71
CA LEU A 192 6.56 -0.07 -14.70
C LEU A 192 6.54 1.45 -14.57
N CYS A 193 6.53 2.19 -15.69
CA CYS A 193 6.44 3.66 -15.68
C CYS A 193 5.18 4.16 -14.96
N THR A 194 4.14 3.35 -14.93
CA THR A 194 2.81 3.74 -14.44
C THR A 194 2.64 3.42 -12.98
N MET A 195 3.32 2.37 -12.53
CA MET A 195 3.56 2.12 -11.11
C MET A 195 4.39 3.26 -10.50
N LEU A 196 5.45 3.73 -11.18
CA LEU A 196 6.24 4.88 -10.74
C LEU A 196 5.42 6.18 -10.72
N GLY A 197 4.60 6.41 -11.74
CA GLY A 197 3.68 7.56 -11.78
C GLY A 197 2.62 7.51 -10.67
N PHE A 198 2.00 6.36 -10.44
CA PHE A 198 1.00 6.19 -9.38
C PHE A 198 1.61 6.33 -7.98
N LEU A 199 2.79 5.75 -7.75
CA LEU A 199 3.50 5.84 -6.47
C LEU A 199 3.99 7.26 -6.15
N THR A 200 4.45 8.01 -7.15
CA THR A 200 4.83 9.42 -6.96
C THR A 200 3.61 10.28 -6.62
N ILE A 201 2.47 10.07 -7.29
CA ILE A 201 1.23 10.78 -6.99
C ILE A 201 0.68 10.40 -5.61
N ALA A 202 0.69 9.12 -5.25
CA ALA A 202 0.30 8.64 -3.93
C ALA A 202 1.21 9.20 -2.83
N GLY A 203 2.53 9.29 -3.08
CA GLY A 203 3.50 9.91 -2.18
C GLY A 203 3.23 11.39 -1.95
N LEU A 204 2.99 12.16 -3.03
CA LEU A 204 2.64 13.58 -2.96
C LEU A 204 1.28 13.82 -2.27
N ALA A 205 0.33 12.88 -2.39
CA ALA A 205 -0.94 12.95 -1.70
C ALA A 205 -0.82 12.55 -0.22
N TYR A 206 0.09 11.64 0.14
CA TYR A 206 0.25 11.11 1.50
C TYR A 206 0.61 12.19 2.52
N GLU A 207 1.47 13.15 2.14
CA GLU A 207 1.84 14.28 3.00
C GLU A 207 0.61 15.12 3.41
N LYS A 208 -0.38 15.22 2.51
CA LYS A 208 -1.66 15.89 2.76
C LYS A 208 -2.69 15.01 3.50
N LEU A 209 -2.49 13.69 3.59
CA LEU A 209 -3.34 12.77 4.37
C LEU A 209 -2.91 12.69 5.84
N ALA A 210 -1.64 12.94 6.14
CA ALA A 210 -1.09 12.85 7.48
C ALA A 210 -1.48 14.06 8.35
N TYR A 211 -2.71 14.08 8.87
CA TYR A 211 -3.17 15.04 9.90
C TYR A 211 -2.44 14.90 11.26
N GLN A 212 -1.41 14.06 11.36
CA GLN A 212 -0.62 13.82 12.56
C GLN A 212 0.87 13.74 12.23
N THR A 213 1.40 14.64 11.41
CA THR A 213 2.85 14.86 11.43
C THR A 213 3.22 15.38 12.82
N ALA A 214 4.33 14.90 13.39
CA ALA A 214 4.84 15.42 14.66
C ALA A 214 5.36 16.86 14.50
N ALA A 215 5.34 17.44 13.29
CA ALA A 215 5.90 18.76 12.99
C ALA A 215 5.28 19.90 13.82
N PRO A 216 3.96 20.00 14.04
CA PRO A 216 3.39 21.06 14.89
C PRO A 216 3.82 20.89 16.36
N LEU A 217 3.87 19.64 16.85
CA LEU A 217 4.32 19.32 18.20
C LEU A 217 5.83 19.55 18.38
N SER A 218 6.65 19.17 17.39
CA SER A 218 8.10 19.38 17.42
C SER A 218 8.41 20.87 17.31
N GLN A 219 7.69 21.63 16.51
CA GLN A 219 7.82 23.09 16.45
C GLN A 219 7.36 23.76 17.74
N ALA A 220 6.31 23.24 18.40
CA ALA A 220 5.88 23.72 19.71
C ALA A 220 6.92 23.42 20.80
N ILE A 221 7.48 22.21 20.82
CA ILE A 221 8.55 21.79 21.73
C ILE A 221 9.83 22.59 21.46
N LEU A 222 10.21 22.82 20.20
CA LEU A 222 11.38 23.62 19.83
C LEU A 222 11.19 25.11 20.14
N LYS A 223 9.96 25.62 20.08
CA LYS A 223 9.62 26.97 20.54
C LYS A 223 9.72 27.10 22.05
N GLN A 224 9.27 26.10 22.81
CA GLN A 224 9.39 26.08 24.27
C GLN A 224 10.83 25.80 24.74
N GLY A 225 11.56 24.94 24.04
CA GLY A 225 12.95 24.55 24.35
C GLY A 225 14.00 25.62 24.07
N LYS A 226 13.65 26.69 23.32
CA LYS A 226 14.52 27.86 23.15
C LYS A 226 14.53 28.81 24.36
N GLN A 227 13.67 28.63 25.35
CA GLN A 227 13.61 29.54 26.49
C GLN A 227 14.41 29.14 27.73
N HIS A 228 14.86 27.90 27.91
CA HIS A 228 15.53 27.48 29.16
C HIS A 228 16.69 26.48 28.94
N TYR A 229 17.80 26.96 28.38
CA TYR A 229 19.11 26.35 28.58
C TYR A 229 20.16 27.49 28.70
N GLU A 230 20.04 28.29 29.75
CA GLU A 230 21.21 28.91 30.36
C GLU A 230 21.73 27.92 31.41
N VAL A 231 22.92 27.40 31.14
CA VAL A 231 23.78 26.74 32.14
C VAL A 231 24.59 27.83 32.82
#